data_AF-A0AA35XC31-F1
#
_entry.id   AF-A0AA35XC31-F1
#
_cell.length_a   1.000
_cell.length_b   1.000
_cell.length_c   1.000
_cell.angle_alpha   90.00
_cell.angle_beta   90.00
_cell.angle_gamma   90.00
#
_symmetry.space_group_name_H-M   'P 1'
#
loop_
_entity.id
_entity.type
_entity.pdbx_description
1 polymer ?
#
loop_
_entity_poly.entity_id
_entity_poly.type
_entity_poly.pdbx_seq_one_letter_code
_entity_poly.pdbx_strand_id
1 'polypeptide(L)'
;CVCVCVCVQGLRANWTGLLLAVQRAKNETENQILIRDSKGLSEDQIKEYRQSFDHFDRDHSGQLDKNEYRACLLSLGYKLGSDPTNDPEFDTLWAEIDPNETGYVTFEAFLDFMSRRMVDQDTADQVLESFKILAGDKPYITGDELRRELPPEQAEYCISRMAPYEGDGAPEGALDYTSFSSALYGQSEL
;
A
#
# COMPACT_ATOMS: atom_id res chain seq x y z
N CYS A 1 -31.56 -54.77 -5.25
CA CYS A 1 -30.20 -54.28 -5.55
C CYS A 1 -30.17 -52.80 -5.96
N VAL A 2 -30.68 -51.86 -5.14
CA VAL A 2 -30.69 -50.42 -5.51
C VAL A 2 -30.48 -49.50 -4.29
N CYS A 3 -29.52 -49.78 -3.40
CA CYS A 3 -29.25 -48.90 -2.25
C CYS A 3 -27.77 -48.57 -2.02
N VAL A 4 -26.84 -49.11 -2.82
CA VAL A 4 -25.39 -48.86 -2.65
C VAL A 4 -24.84 -47.83 -3.65
N CYS A 5 -25.57 -47.51 -4.73
CA CYS A 5 -25.12 -46.53 -5.73
C CYS A 5 -25.16 -45.07 -5.25
N VAL A 6 -25.93 -44.74 -4.21
CA VAL A 6 -26.05 -43.37 -3.67
C VAL A 6 -24.79 -42.95 -2.90
N CYS A 7 -23.95 -43.90 -2.48
CA CYS A 7 -22.78 -43.58 -1.65
C CYS A 7 -21.56 -43.19 -2.49
N VAL A 8 -21.24 -43.91 -3.57
CA VAL A 8 -19.97 -43.71 -4.30
C VAL A 8 -19.98 -42.46 -5.18
N GLN A 9 -21.08 -42.18 -5.88
CA GLN A 9 -21.18 -40.99 -6.73
C GLN A 9 -21.23 -39.70 -5.89
N GLY A 10 -21.95 -39.73 -4.76
CA GLY A 10 -22.02 -38.61 -3.81
C GLY A 10 -20.70 -38.34 -3.08
N LEU A 11 -20.00 -39.40 -2.62
CA LEU A 11 -18.65 -39.24 -2.06
C LEU A 11 -17.67 -38.71 -3.09
N ARG A 12 -17.76 -39.15 -4.35
CA ARG A 12 -16.90 -38.66 -5.42
C ARG A 12 -17.18 -37.20 -5.74
N ALA A 13 -18.44 -36.78 -5.79
CA ALA A 13 -18.84 -35.38 -5.98
C ALA A 13 -18.36 -34.49 -4.83
N ASN A 14 -18.54 -34.93 -3.58
CA ASN A 14 -18.06 -34.22 -2.40
C ASN A 14 -16.53 -34.13 -2.37
N TRP A 15 -15.84 -35.21 -2.72
CA TRP A 15 -14.38 -35.25 -2.80
C TRP A 15 -13.85 -34.34 -3.91
N THR A 16 -14.50 -34.31 -5.09
CA THR A 16 -14.13 -33.37 -6.16
C THR A 16 -14.40 -31.92 -5.78
N GLY A 17 -15.50 -31.64 -5.05
CA GLY A 17 -15.78 -30.31 -4.54
C GLY A 17 -14.76 -29.86 -3.50
N LEU A 18 -14.35 -30.76 -2.62
CA LEU A 18 -13.34 -30.52 -1.58
C LEU A 18 -11.95 -30.32 -2.20
N LEU A 19 -11.58 -31.12 -3.20
CA LEU A 19 -10.35 -30.93 -3.98
C LEU A 19 -10.34 -29.59 -4.72
N LEU A 20 -11.45 -29.19 -5.35
CA LEU A 20 -11.55 -27.89 -6.01
C LEU A 20 -11.48 -26.74 -5.01
N ALA A 21 -12.06 -26.87 -3.82
CA ALA A 21 -11.98 -25.87 -2.76
C ALA A 21 -10.54 -25.74 -2.21
N VAL A 22 -9.86 -26.87 -1.96
CA VAL A 22 -8.45 -26.88 -1.54
C VAL A 22 -7.56 -26.29 -2.64
N GLN A 23 -7.82 -26.61 -3.91
CA GLN A 23 -7.06 -26.08 -5.03
C GLN A 23 -7.29 -24.58 -5.23
N ARG A 24 -8.52 -24.08 -5.02
CA ARG A 24 -8.80 -22.64 -5.00
C ARG A 24 -8.07 -21.95 -3.85
N ALA A 25 -8.15 -22.49 -2.64
CA ALA A 25 -7.44 -21.93 -1.49
C ALA A 25 -5.91 -21.93 -1.70
N LYS A 26 -5.36 -22.98 -2.33
CA LYS A 26 -3.95 -23.05 -2.72
C LYS A 26 -3.60 -21.97 -3.73
N ASN A 27 -4.38 -21.84 -4.81
CA ASN A 27 -4.18 -20.82 -5.83
C ASN A 27 -4.35 -19.39 -5.28
N GLU A 28 -5.28 -19.19 -4.36
CA GLU A 28 -5.54 -17.90 -3.70
C GLU A 28 -4.39 -17.50 -2.76
N THR A 29 -3.82 -18.48 -2.05
CA THR A 29 -2.60 -18.28 -1.25
C THR A 29 -1.38 -18.05 -2.16
N GLU A 30 -1.28 -18.76 -3.30
CA GLU A 30 -0.22 -18.58 -4.28
C GLU A 30 -0.30 -17.22 -4.99
N ASN A 31 -1.50 -16.73 -5.34
CA ASN A 31 -1.70 -15.36 -5.84
C ASN A 31 -1.33 -14.31 -4.78
N GLN A 32 -1.69 -14.52 -3.51
CA GLN A 32 -1.26 -13.64 -2.42
C GLN A 32 0.27 -13.60 -2.26
N ILE A 33 0.96 -14.71 -2.48
CA ILE A 33 2.44 -14.79 -2.47
C ILE A 33 3.05 -14.08 -3.70
N LEU A 34 2.46 -14.23 -4.89
CA LEU A 34 2.95 -13.59 -6.11
C LEU A 34 2.84 -12.06 -6.06
N ILE A 35 1.77 -11.53 -5.44
CA ILE A 35 1.60 -10.09 -5.21
C ILE A 35 2.60 -9.57 -4.16
N ARG A 36 2.88 -10.36 -3.11
CA ARG A 36 3.87 -10.05 -2.07
C ARG A 36 5.28 -9.92 -2.64
N ASP A 37 5.71 -10.87 -3.48
CA ASP A 37 7.07 -10.89 -4.03
C ASP A 37 7.30 -9.89 -5.19
N SER A 38 6.24 -9.44 -5.88
CA SER A 38 6.35 -8.42 -6.94
C SER A 38 6.33 -6.97 -6.43
N LYS A 39 5.79 -6.71 -5.23
CA LYS A 39 5.53 -5.34 -4.74
C LYS A 39 6.28 -4.98 -3.46
N GLY A 40 6.96 -5.94 -2.82
CA GLY A 40 7.74 -5.68 -1.61
C GLY A 40 6.92 -5.25 -0.39
N LEU A 41 5.61 -5.55 -0.38
CA LEU A 41 4.70 -5.15 0.69
C LEU A 41 4.79 -6.13 1.87
N SER A 42 4.82 -5.58 3.09
CA SER A 42 4.78 -6.37 4.34
C SER A 42 3.41 -7.05 4.52
N GLU A 43 3.37 -8.17 5.25
CA GLU A 43 2.12 -8.84 5.64
C GLU A 43 1.18 -7.89 6.39
N ASP A 44 1.71 -7.00 7.23
CA ASP A 44 0.92 -6.01 7.95
C ASP A 44 0.30 -4.96 7.01
N GLN A 45 1.03 -4.52 5.98
CA GLN A 45 0.50 -3.59 4.99
C GLN A 45 -0.61 -4.23 4.14
N ILE A 46 -0.42 -5.47 3.71
CA ILE A 46 -1.46 -6.20 2.96
C ILE A 46 -2.72 -6.35 3.82
N LYS A 47 -2.55 -6.62 5.12
CA LYS A 47 -3.65 -6.71 6.07
C LYS A 47 -4.35 -5.37 6.26
N GLU A 48 -3.62 -4.27 6.33
CA GLU A 48 -4.17 -2.92 6.42
C GLU A 48 -4.95 -2.55 5.15
N TYR A 49 -4.41 -2.85 3.96
CA TYR A 49 -5.13 -2.67 2.70
C TYR A 49 -6.38 -3.52 2.62
N ARG A 50 -6.34 -4.75 3.14
CA ARG A 50 -7.53 -5.60 3.23
C ARG A 50 -8.58 -5.01 4.16
N GLN A 51 -8.19 -4.52 5.33
CA GLN A 51 -9.12 -3.86 6.25
C GLN A 51 -9.72 -2.59 5.65
N SER A 52 -8.90 -1.81 4.92
CA SER A 52 -9.36 -0.63 4.18
C SER A 52 -10.34 -1.02 3.07
N PHE A 53 -10.03 -2.06 2.28
CA PHE A 53 -10.92 -2.58 1.25
C PHE A 53 -12.26 -3.04 1.84
N ASP A 54 -12.24 -3.86 2.90
CA ASP A 54 -13.45 -4.33 3.59
C ASP A 54 -14.24 -3.19 4.25
N HIS A 55 -13.60 -2.07 4.57
CA HIS A 55 -14.26 -0.88 5.09
C HIS A 55 -15.08 -0.15 4.01
N PHE A 56 -14.59 -0.14 2.78
CA PHE A 56 -15.26 0.49 1.65
C PHE A 56 -16.26 -0.42 0.95
N ASP A 57 -16.02 -1.74 0.95
CA ASP A 57 -16.92 -2.80 0.48
C ASP A 57 -18.09 -2.95 1.45
N ARG A 58 -19.15 -2.16 1.23
CA ARG A 58 -20.30 -2.10 2.15
C ARG A 58 -21.22 -3.29 2.01
N ASP A 59 -21.26 -3.89 0.82
CA ASP A 59 -22.08 -5.05 0.55
C ASP A 59 -21.35 -6.37 0.85
N HIS A 60 -20.06 -6.31 1.22
CA HIS A 60 -19.19 -7.44 1.49
C HIS A 60 -19.19 -8.44 0.33
N SER A 61 -19.31 -7.94 -0.89
CA SER A 61 -19.29 -8.75 -2.10
C SER A 61 -17.89 -9.26 -2.43
N GLY A 62 -16.86 -8.69 -1.82
CA GLY A 62 -15.45 -8.94 -2.13
C GLY A 62 -14.99 -8.19 -3.39
N GLN A 63 -15.79 -7.23 -3.87
CA GLN A 63 -15.54 -6.44 -5.06
C GLN A 63 -16.05 -5.01 -4.81
N LEU A 64 -15.28 -3.98 -5.18
CA LEU A 64 -15.74 -2.60 -5.06
C LEU A 64 -16.50 -2.19 -6.32
N ASP A 65 -17.71 -1.68 -6.14
CA ASP A 65 -18.44 -1.07 -7.23
C ASP A 65 -17.86 0.32 -7.61
N LYS A 66 -18.35 0.89 -8.71
CA LYS A 66 -17.88 2.21 -9.19
C LYS A 66 -18.14 3.33 -8.16
N ASN A 67 -19.15 3.24 -7.31
CA ASN A 67 -19.46 4.23 -6.28
C ASN A 67 -18.60 4.06 -5.03
N GLU A 68 -18.33 2.83 -4.60
CA GLU A 68 -17.51 2.48 -3.46
C GLU A 68 -16.05 2.81 -3.73
N TYR A 69 -15.55 2.50 -4.93
CA TYR A 69 -14.22 2.91 -5.35
C TYR A 69 -14.09 4.45 -5.39
N ARG A 70 -15.14 5.15 -5.83
CA ARG A 70 -15.17 6.62 -5.79
C ARG A 70 -15.10 7.18 -4.37
N ALA A 71 -15.84 6.58 -3.43
CA ALA A 71 -15.79 6.95 -2.03
C ALA A 71 -14.42 6.68 -1.40
N CYS A 72 -13.77 5.60 -1.81
CA CYS A 72 -12.39 5.29 -1.43
C CYS A 72 -11.43 6.39 -1.93
N LEU A 73 -11.49 6.76 -3.21
CA LEU A 73 -10.64 7.83 -3.77
C LEU A 73 -10.85 9.17 -3.06
N LEU A 74 -12.09 9.56 -2.75
CA LEU A 74 -12.37 10.76 -1.96
C LEU A 74 -11.74 10.68 -0.56
N SER A 75 -11.78 9.50 0.08
CA SER A 75 -11.18 9.27 1.40
C SER A 75 -9.65 9.30 1.37
N LEU A 76 -9.05 8.91 0.25
CA LEU A 76 -7.61 9.02 -0.02
C LEU A 76 -7.18 10.45 -0.38
N GLY A 77 -8.12 11.41 -0.46
CA GLY A 77 -7.83 12.82 -0.71
C GLY A 77 -7.84 13.24 -2.19
N TYR A 78 -8.31 12.38 -3.10
CA TYR A 78 -8.50 12.75 -4.50
C TYR A 78 -9.66 13.74 -4.61
N LYS A 79 -9.45 14.81 -5.37
CA LYS A 79 -10.47 15.86 -5.60
C LYS A 79 -11.35 15.52 -6.78
N LEU A 80 -12.15 14.46 -6.64
CA LEU A 80 -13.13 14.10 -7.65
C LEU A 80 -14.25 15.15 -7.69
N GLY A 81 -14.75 15.43 -8.89
CA GLY A 81 -15.83 16.40 -9.11
C GLY A 81 -17.11 16.00 -8.38
N SER A 82 -18.00 16.95 -8.09
CA SER A 82 -19.25 16.64 -7.38
C SER A 82 -20.19 15.71 -8.17
N ASP A 83 -20.05 15.67 -9.50
CA ASP A 83 -20.90 14.92 -10.41
C ASP A 83 -20.32 13.51 -10.70
N PRO A 84 -20.97 12.41 -10.28
CA PRO A 84 -20.50 11.04 -10.54
C PRO A 84 -20.58 10.59 -11.99
N THR A 85 -21.37 11.28 -12.81
CA THR A 85 -21.63 10.91 -14.19
C THR A 85 -20.73 11.62 -15.20
N ASN A 86 -20.03 12.68 -14.81
CA ASN A 86 -19.20 13.45 -15.71
C ASN A 86 -17.94 13.96 -15.01
N ASP A 87 -17.08 13.03 -14.62
CA ASP A 87 -15.83 13.29 -13.92
C ASP A 87 -14.67 12.66 -14.69
N PRO A 88 -13.98 13.44 -15.56
CA PRO A 88 -12.94 12.89 -16.43
C PRO A 88 -11.72 12.39 -15.63
N GLU A 89 -11.47 12.94 -14.44
CA GLU A 89 -10.40 12.45 -13.57
C GLU A 89 -10.76 11.07 -13.02
N PHE A 90 -11.99 10.91 -12.54
CA PHE A 90 -12.49 9.61 -12.09
C PHE A 90 -12.54 8.58 -13.22
N ASP A 91 -13.05 8.93 -14.40
CA ASP A 91 -13.12 7.99 -15.53
C ASP A 91 -11.74 7.57 -16.02
N THR A 92 -10.73 8.44 -15.93
CA THR A 92 -9.33 8.08 -16.22
C THR A 92 -8.80 7.07 -15.19
N LEU A 93 -9.01 7.33 -13.90
CA LEU A 93 -8.59 6.42 -12.83
C LEU A 93 -9.35 5.09 -12.89
N TRP A 94 -10.61 5.13 -13.29
CA TRP A 94 -11.45 3.95 -13.48
C TRP A 94 -10.96 3.09 -14.65
N ALA A 95 -10.66 3.71 -15.80
CA ALA A 95 -10.14 3.00 -16.96
C ALA A 95 -8.75 2.39 -16.70
N GLU A 96 -7.96 3.00 -15.81
CA GLU A 96 -6.66 2.45 -15.40
C GLU A 96 -6.81 1.16 -14.56
N ILE A 97 -7.78 1.13 -13.65
CA ILE A 97 -7.96 0.01 -12.71
C ILE A 97 -8.86 -1.12 -13.28
N ASP A 98 -9.78 -0.79 -14.18
CA ASP A 98 -10.67 -1.74 -14.86
C ASP A 98 -10.56 -1.64 -16.40
N PRO A 99 -9.40 -2.02 -16.98
CA PRO A 99 -9.22 -2.00 -18.44
C PRO A 99 -10.10 -3.04 -19.17
N ASN A 100 -10.66 -4.01 -18.44
CA ASN A 100 -11.51 -5.06 -19.00
C ASN A 100 -13.00 -4.68 -18.98
N GLU A 101 -13.35 -3.50 -18.48
CA GLU A 101 -14.73 -3.03 -18.31
C GLU A 101 -15.61 -4.07 -17.59
N THR A 102 -15.05 -4.72 -16.58
CA THR A 102 -15.77 -5.70 -15.76
C THR A 102 -16.84 -5.03 -14.89
N GLY A 103 -16.70 -3.73 -14.61
CA GLY A 103 -17.65 -2.93 -13.85
C GLY A 103 -17.45 -3.00 -12.33
N TYR A 104 -16.40 -3.68 -11.87
CA TYR A 104 -16.05 -3.84 -10.46
C TYR A 104 -14.53 -3.92 -10.28
N VAL A 105 -14.05 -3.45 -9.13
CA VAL A 105 -12.64 -3.49 -8.76
C VAL A 105 -12.41 -4.64 -7.81
N THR A 106 -11.55 -5.58 -8.20
CA THR A 106 -11.14 -6.69 -7.32
C THR A 106 -10.07 -6.24 -6.33
N PHE A 107 -9.92 -6.97 -5.23
CA PHE A 107 -8.86 -6.71 -4.25
C PHE A 107 -7.46 -6.70 -4.88
N GLU A 108 -7.20 -7.58 -5.86
CA GLU A 108 -5.90 -7.61 -6.56
C GLU A 108 -5.64 -6.31 -7.34
N ALA A 109 -6.65 -5.80 -8.04
CA ALA A 109 -6.57 -4.53 -8.79
C ALA A 109 -6.43 -3.34 -7.84
N PHE A 110 -7.17 -3.34 -6.72
CA PHE A 110 -7.05 -2.33 -5.66
C PHE A 110 -5.66 -2.31 -5.05
N LEU A 111 -5.10 -3.48 -4.72
CA LEU A 111 -3.72 -3.59 -4.23
C LEU A 111 -2.70 -3.10 -5.25
N ASP A 112 -2.94 -3.35 -6.54
CA ASP A 112 -2.07 -2.85 -7.61
C ASP A 112 -2.10 -1.33 -7.71
N PHE A 113 -3.29 -0.76 -7.68
CA PHE A 113 -3.48 0.68 -7.63
C PHE A 113 -2.81 1.32 -6.40
N MET A 114 -3.10 0.79 -5.20
CA MET A 114 -2.54 1.28 -3.94
C MET A 114 -1.03 1.12 -3.90
N SER A 115 -0.49 -0.01 -4.36
CA SER A 115 0.95 -0.25 -4.37
C SER A 115 1.69 0.68 -5.32
N ARG A 116 1.15 0.96 -6.52
CA ARG A 116 1.77 1.91 -7.45
C ARG A 116 1.80 3.32 -6.86
N ARG A 117 0.71 3.73 -6.19
CA ARG A 117 0.57 5.06 -5.57
C ARG A 117 1.38 5.21 -4.28
N MET A 118 1.56 4.15 -3.50
CA MET A 118 2.36 4.18 -2.27
C MET A 118 3.86 4.32 -2.56
N VAL A 119 4.35 3.76 -3.68
CA VAL A 119 5.72 4.04 -4.15
C VAL A 119 5.90 5.52 -4.53
N ASP A 120 4.82 6.21 -4.88
CA ASP A 120 4.82 7.66 -5.14
C ASP A 120 4.56 8.52 -3.88
N GLN A 121 4.10 7.93 -2.76
CA GLN A 121 3.76 8.69 -1.53
C GLN A 121 4.88 8.82 -0.51
N ASP A 122 6.05 8.21 -0.71
CA ASP A 122 7.30 8.67 -0.09
C ASP A 122 7.75 10.01 -0.73
N THR A 123 6.85 10.99 -0.78
CA THR A 123 7.20 12.34 -1.25
C THR A 123 8.20 12.93 -0.27
N ALA A 124 9.18 13.67 -0.80
CA ALA A 124 10.24 14.31 -0.03
C ALA A 124 9.71 15.05 1.22
N ASP A 125 8.53 15.66 1.08
CA ASP A 125 7.83 16.38 2.14
C ASP A 125 7.40 15.48 3.31
N GLN A 126 6.86 14.28 3.08
CA GLN A 126 6.47 13.38 4.17
C GLN A 126 7.67 12.78 4.90
N VAL A 127 8.73 12.46 4.15
CA VAL A 127 10.00 11.99 4.72
C VAL A 127 10.64 13.12 5.54
N LEU A 128 10.65 14.35 5.00
CA LEU A 128 11.11 15.54 5.70
C LEU A 128 10.31 15.83 6.97
N GLU A 129 8.98 15.73 6.91
CA GLU A 129 8.08 15.95 8.05
C GLU A 129 8.31 14.90 9.13
N SER A 130 8.51 13.64 8.74
CA SER A 130 8.89 12.56 9.66
C SER A 130 10.21 12.88 10.36
N PHE A 131 11.25 13.29 9.63
CA PHE A 131 12.52 13.72 10.23
C PHE A 131 12.35 14.95 11.14
N LYS A 132 11.48 15.90 10.79
CA LYS A 132 11.17 17.07 11.62
C LYS A 132 10.50 16.69 12.95
N ILE A 133 9.60 15.70 12.93
CA ILE A 133 8.96 15.15 14.13
C ILE A 133 10.00 14.43 15.00
N LEU A 134 10.86 13.61 14.40
CA LEU A 134 11.94 12.92 15.10
C LEU A 134 12.93 13.91 15.75
N ALA A 135 13.22 15.01 15.06
CA ALA A 135 14.03 16.11 15.55
C ALA A 135 13.31 16.99 16.59
N GLY A 136 12.04 16.76 16.91
CA GLY A 136 11.28 17.56 17.88
C GLY A 136 11.16 19.03 17.48
N ASP A 137 10.88 19.30 16.20
CA ASP A 137 10.76 20.63 15.59
C ASP A 137 12.09 21.43 15.52
N LYS A 138 13.23 20.81 15.86
CA LYS A 138 14.56 21.40 15.65
C LYS A 138 14.97 21.31 14.18
N PRO A 139 15.72 22.30 13.66
CA PRO A 139 16.23 22.27 12.28
C PRO A 139 17.40 21.30 12.06
N TYR A 140 17.77 20.50 13.08
CA TYR A 140 18.84 19.52 13.04
C TYR A 140 18.45 18.28 13.84
N ILE A 141 19.06 17.15 13.51
CA ILE A 141 18.92 15.89 14.25
C ILE A 141 20.29 15.36 14.65
N THR A 142 20.41 14.72 15.81
CA THR A 142 21.68 14.14 16.27
C THR A 142 21.75 12.64 15.94
N GLY A 143 22.97 12.11 15.82
CA GLY A 143 23.17 10.67 15.58
C GLY A 143 22.56 9.78 16.67
N ASP A 144 22.55 10.25 17.93
CA ASP A 144 21.92 9.54 19.04
C ASP A 144 20.38 9.51 18.93
N GLU A 145 19.76 10.59 18.44
CA GLU A 145 18.32 10.62 18.17
C GLU A 145 17.96 9.65 17.04
N LEU A 146 18.73 9.63 15.95
CA LEU A 146 18.53 8.65 14.87
C LEU A 146 18.65 7.21 15.36
N ARG A 147 19.66 6.88 16.19
CA ARG A 147 19.83 5.53 16.74
C ARG A 147 18.76 5.13 17.74
N ARG A 148 18.09 6.09 18.38
CA ARG A 148 17.01 5.83 19.35
C ARG A 148 15.68 5.57 18.64
N GLU A 149 15.41 6.30 17.57
CA GLU A 149 14.12 6.27 16.89
C GLU A 149 14.09 5.32 15.68
N LEU A 150 15.23 5.07 15.04
CA LEU A 150 15.34 4.22 13.85
C LEU A 150 16.11 2.92 14.12
N PRO A 151 15.85 1.86 13.33
CA PRO A 151 16.67 0.66 13.33
C PRO A 151 18.15 0.99 13.10
N PRO A 152 19.09 0.22 13.70
CA PRO A 152 20.51 0.54 13.69
C PRO A 152 21.10 0.66 12.28
N GLU A 153 20.61 -0.15 11.34
CA GLU A 153 21.05 -0.09 9.94
C GLU A 153 20.63 1.22 9.25
N GLN A 154 19.41 1.69 9.50
CA GLN A 154 18.91 2.94 8.93
C GLN A 154 19.54 4.17 9.59
N ALA A 155 19.75 4.12 10.91
CA ALA A 155 20.41 5.19 11.65
C ALA A 155 21.85 5.41 11.14
N GLU A 156 22.64 4.34 10.99
CA GLU A 156 23.99 4.43 10.44
C GLU A 156 23.97 4.92 8.99
N TYR A 157 23.00 4.49 8.18
CA TYR A 157 22.84 4.99 6.81
C TYR A 157 22.62 6.51 6.79
N CYS A 158 21.67 7.03 7.58
CA CYS A 158 21.41 8.47 7.71
C CYS A 158 22.65 9.23 8.19
N ILE A 159 23.33 8.74 9.23
CA ILE A 159 24.54 9.40 9.78
C ILE A 159 25.67 9.45 8.73
N SER A 160 25.82 8.41 7.91
CA SER A 160 26.85 8.35 6.87
C SER A 160 26.57 9.25 5.66
N ARG A 161 25.29 9.53 5.39
CA ARG A 161 24.83 10.26 4.20
C ARG A 161 24.49 11.73 4.47
N MET A 162 24.06 12.07 5.69
CA MET A 162 23.66 13.43 6.05
C MET A 162 24.89 14.33 6.22
N ALA A 163 24.76 15.57 5.76
CA ALA A 163 25.77 16.59 6.01
C ALA A 163 25.71 17.06 7.47
N PRO A 164 26.84 17.46 8.07
CA PRO A 164 26.84 18.11 9.37
C PRO A 164 26.09 19.45 9.27
N TYR A 165 25.31 19.78 10.30
CA TYR A 165 24.56 21.02 10.36
C TYR A 165 25.47 22.19 10.79
N GLU A 166 25.56 23.23 9.97
CA GLU A 166 26.45 24.40 10.18
C GLU A 166 25.77 25.61 10.87
N GLY A 167 24.54 25.45 11.38
CA GLY A 167 23.81 26.56 12.02
C GLY A 167 24.29 26.90 13.43
N ASP A 168 24.15 28.18 13.78
CA ASP A 168 24.51 28.75 15.08
C ASP A 168 23.65 28.12 16.20
N GLY A 169 24.28 27.41 17.14
CA GLY A 169 23.60 26.76 18.28
C GLY A 169 23.44 25.23 18.18
N ALA A 170 24.05 24.57 17.20
CA ALA A 170 23.99 23.12 17.07
C ALA A 170 25.07 22.41 17.90
N PRO A 171 24.73 21.31 18.60
CA PRO A 171 25.69 20.48 19.32
C PRO A 171 26.62 19.72 18.35
N GLU A 172 27.78 19.30 18.86
CA GLU A 172 28.76 18.52 18.10
C GLU A 172 28.14 17.19 17.62
N GLY A 173 28.09 16.96 16.31
CA GLY A 173 27.41 15.81 15.70
C GLY A 173 25.96 16.04 15.28
N ALA A 174 25.51 17.30 15.22
CA ALA A 174 24.24 17.66 14.58
C ALA A 174 24.31 17.44 13.06
N LEU A 175 23.25 16.88 12.50
CA LEU A 175 23.08 16.52 11.11
C LEU A 175 21.92 17.30 10.49
N ASP A 176 22.10 17.70 9.24
CA ASP A 176 21.10 18.40 8.45
C ASP A 176 20.27 17.41 7.62
N TYR A 177 19.06 17.14 8.11
CA TYR A 177 18.11 16.27 7.43
C TYR A 177 17.38 16.99 6.27
N THR A 178 17.37 18.33 6.23
CA THR A 178 16.70 19.12 5.18
C THR A 178 17.48 19.11 3.87
N SER A 179 18.80 19.24 3.97
CA SER A 179 19.72 19.06 2.84
C SER A 179 19.71 17.62 2.34
N PHE A 180 19.57 16.64 3.24
CA PHE A 180 19.52 15.23 2.87
C PHE A 180 18.22 14.85 2.13
N SER A 181 17.04 15.25 2.63
CA SER A 181 15.78 14.99 1.91
C SER A 181 15.74 15.71 0.57
N SER A 182 16.21 16.96 0.52
CA SER A 182 16.34 17.71 -0.74
C SER A 182 17.32 17.05 -1.71
N ALA A 183 18.42 16.44 -1.24
CA ALA A 183 19.36 15.75 -2.12
C ALA A 183 18.85 14.38 -2.59
N LEU A 184 18.09 13.68 -1.75
CA LEU A 184 17.54 12.35 -2.07
C LEU A 184 16.42 12.44 -3.13
N TYR A 185 15.61 13.50 -3.07
CA TYR A 185 14.44 13.67 -3.93
C TYR A 185 14.52 14.84 -4.92
N GLY A 186 15.38 15.82 -4.70
CA GLY A 186 15.55 17.01 -5.55
C GLY A 186 16.34 16.79 -6.84
N GLN A 187 16.73 15.55 -7.17
CA GLN A 187 17.24 15.22 -8.51
C GLN A 187 16.13 14.87 -9.52
N SER A 188 14.86 14.82 -9.11
CA SER A 188 13.75 14.48 -10.01
C SER A 188 13.10 15.66 -10.75
N GLU A 189 13.57 16.90 -10.58
CA GLU A 189 12.98 18.07 -11.27
C GLU A 189 13.99 18.96 -12.02
N LEU A 190 14.96 18.38 -12.73
CA LEU A 190 15.77 19.12 -13.72
C LEU A 190 15.96 18.37 -15.04
#